data_AF-A1ZVR7-F1
#
_entry.id   AF-A1ZVR7-F1
#
_cell.length_a   1.000
_cell.length_b   1.000
_cell.length_c   1.000
_cell.angle_alpha   90.00
_cell.angle_beta   90.00
_cell.angle_gamma   90.00
#
_symmetry.space_group_name_H-M   'P 1'
#
loop_
_entity.id
_entity.type
_entity.pdbx_description
1 polymer ?
#
loop_
_entity_poly.entity_id
_entity_poly.type
_entity_poly.pdbx_seq_one_letter_code
_entity_poly.pdbx_strand_id
1 'polypeptide(L)'
;MTAKTISRKSLVENLLPEIIVQRTLSQLPLELKNLYLAKQAEGVEVSIGLDMQLGFYMLEQANLFQADLLWCENQSRKVVAA
;
A
#
# COMPACT_ATOMS: atom_id res chain seq x y z
N MET A 1 9.19 -8.20 -20.06
CA MET A 1 8.81 -8.47 -18.64
C MET A 1 7.34 -8.18 -18.49
N THR A 2 6.53 -9.20 -18.24
CA THR A 2 5.07 -9.11 -18.19
C THR A 2 4.65 -8.41 -16.90
N ALA A 3 4.10 -7.20 -16.98
CA ALA A 3 3.48 -6.55 -15.83
C ALA A 3 2.34 -7.44 -15.34
N LYS A 4 2.38 -7.86 -14.07
CA LYS A 4 1.28 -8.62 -13.48
C LYS A 4 0.26 -7.61 -12.97
N THR A 5 -0.90 -7.59 -13.60
CA THR A 5 -2.06 -6.83 -13.13
C THR A 5 -2.59 -7.50 -11.87
N ILE A 6 -2.44 -6.85 -10.71
CA ILE A 6 -3.07 -7.31 -9.47
C ILE A 6 -4.42 -6.61 -9.39
N SER A 7 -5.48 -7.39 -9.20
CA SER A 7 -6.83 -6.83 -9.14
C SER A 7 -6.97 -5.93 -7.90
N ARG A 8 -7.64 -4.79 -8.05
CA ARG A 8 -7.97 -3.90 -6.93
C ARG A 8 -8.62 -4.65 -5.76
N LYS A 9 -9.49 -5.61 -6.06
CA LYS A 9 -10.17 -6.41 -5.03
C LYS A 9 -9.17 -7.11 -4.11
N SER A 10 -8.15 -7.75 -4.70
CA SER A 10 -7.08 -8.40 -3.93
C SER A 10 -6.26 -7.41 -3.11
N LEU A 11 -6.04 -6.19 -3.60
CA LEU A 11 -5.34 -5.15 -2.85
C LEU A 11 -6.18 -4.60 -1.69
N VAL A 12 -7.49 -4.43 -1.87
CA VAL A 12 -8.36 -3.93 -0.81
C VAL A 12 -8.60 -5.00 0.27
N GLU A 13 -8.74 -6.26 -0.11
CA GLU A 13 -8.93 -7.38 0.81
C GLU A 13 -7.72 -7.64 1.71
N ASN A 14 -6.52 -7.31 1.22
CA ASN A 14 -5.26 -7.47 1.93
C ASN A 14 -4.81 -6.19 2.67
N LEU A 15 -5.70 -5.19 2.81
CA LEU A 15 -5.42 -4.01 3.62
C LEU A 15 -5.40 -4.38 5.11
N LEU A 16 -4.40 -3.85 5.80
CA LEU A 16 -4.30 -3.97 7.24
C LEU A 16 -5.24 -2.95 7.90
N PRO A 17 -5.97 -3.33 8.94
CA PRO A 17 -6.74 -2.37 9.73
C PRO A 17 -5.82 -1.29 10.29
N GLU A 18 -6.28 -0.04 10.29
CA GLU A 18 -5.47 1.10 10.74
C GLU A 18 -4.92 0.90 12.17
N ILE A 19 -5.70 0.30 13.06
CA ILE A 19 -5.26 -0.01 14.42
C ILE A 19 -4.05 -0.96 14.46
N ILE A 20 -3.96 -1.90 13.51
CA ILE A 20 -2.81 -2.78 13.38
C ILE A 20 -1.62 -1.98 12.88
N VAL A 21 -1.81 -1.18 11.82
CA VAL A 21 -0.77 -0.32 11.24
C VAL A 21 -0.17 0.61 12.28
N GLN A 22 -0.99 1.29 13.08
CA GLN A 22 -0.52 2.20 14.12
C GLN A 22 0.26 1.45 15.23
N ARG A 23 -0.20 0.26 15.63
CA ARG A 23 0.50 -0.56 16.64
C ARG A 23 1.80 -1.17 16.13
N THR A 24 1.87 -1.48 14.84
CA THR A 24 3.06 -2.08 14.20
C THR A 24 3.89 -1.05 13.44
N LEU A 25 3.63 0.24 13.59
CA LEU A 25 4.29 1.31 12.83
C LEU A 25 5.82 1.27 12.97
N SER A 26 6.32 0.90 14.15
CA SER A 26 7.76 0.74 14.41
C SER A 26 8.39 -0.48 13.71
N GLN A 27 7.58 -1.44 13.28
CA GLN A 27 8.01 -2.67 12.62
C GLN A 27 7.87 -2.60 11.10
N LEU A 28 7.23 -1.55 10.56
CA LEU A 28 7.13 -1.35 9.12
C LEU A 28 8.51 -1.05 8.51
N PRO A 29 8.72 -1.41 7.23
CA PRO A 29 9.89 -0.96 6.49
C PRO A 29 10.08 0.55 6.60
N LEU A 30 11.32 1.00 6.79
CA LEU A 30 11.63 2.40 7.08
C LEU A 30 11.09 3.35 6.00
N GLU A 31 11.24 2.98 4.73
CA GLU A 31 10.73 3.75 3.59
C GLU A 31 9.21 3.90 3.64
N LEU A 32 8.51 2.78 3.85
CA LEU A 32 7.04 2.75 3.94
C LEU A 32 6.54 3.59 5.12
N LYS A 33 7.18 3.48 6.28
CA LYS A 33 6.86 4.27 7.47
C LYS A 33 7.01 5.77 7.19
N ASN A 34 8.13 6.18 6.60
CA ASN A 34 8.38 7.59 6.30
C ASN A 34 7.36 8.13 5.30
N LEU A 35 7.04 7.35 4.26
CA LEU A 35 6.02 7.71 3.29
C LEU A 35 4.64 7.82 3.94
N TYR A 36 4.28 6.91 4.84
CA TYR A 36 2.99 6.90 5.53
C TYR A 36 2.82 8.17 6.37
N LEU A 37 3.84 8.50 7.17
CA LEU A 37 3.83 9.70 8.00
C LEU A 37 3.81 10.99 7.17
N ALA A 38 4.55 11.03 6.05
CA ALA A 38 4.53 12.17 5.14
C ALA A 38 3.14 12.37 4.53
N LYS A 39 2.51 11.30 4.03
CA LYS A 39 1.18 11.35 3.42
C LYS A 39 0.09 11.71 4.42
N GLN A 40 0.17 11.19 5.65
CA GLN A 40 -0.73 11.62 6.72
C GLN A 40 -0.56 13.11 7.05
N ALA A 41 0.68 13.62 7.07
CA ALA A 41 0.92 15.05 7.30
C ALA A 41 0.41 15.94 6.15
N GLU A 42 0.38 15.42 4.92
CA GLU A 42 -0.24 16.07 3.74
C GLU A 42 -1.79 16.02 3.76
N GLY A 43 -2.39 15.28 4.71
CA GLY A 43 -3.83 15.07 4.77
C GLY A 43 -4.35 14.06 3.73
N VAL A 44 -3.47 13.25 3.16
CA VAL A 44 -3.82 12.22 2.17
C VAL A 44 -4.23 10.94 2.89
N GLU A 45 -5.38 10.39 2.52
CA GLU A 45 -5.83 9.09 3.03
C GLU A 45 -5.04 7.96 2.35
N VAL A 46 -4.19 7.30 3.14
CA VAL A 46 -3.39 6.16 2.70
C VAL A 46 -3.71 4.92 3.52
N SER A 47 -3.66 3.76 2.86
CA SER A 47 -3.83 2.47 3.51
C SER A 47 -2.61 1.59 3.26
N ILE A 48 -2.23 0.82 4.27
CA ILE A 48 -1.14 -0.14 4.15
C ILE A 48 -1.75 -1.53 4.04
N GLY A 49 -1.25 -2.33 3.12
CA GLY A 49 -1.59 -3.74 3.01
C GLY A 49 -0.35 -4.63 3.04
N LEU A 50 -0.60 -5.92 3.17
CA LEU A 50 0.43 -6.95 3.14
C LEU A 50 -0.06 -8.09 2.24
N ASP A 51 0.65 -8.34 1.16
CA ASP A 51 0.32 -9.40 0.20
C ASP A 51 1.54 -10.27 -0.05
N MET A 52 1.32 -11.57 -0.27
CA MET A 52 2.41 -12.53 -0.46
C MET A 52 3.24 -12.27 -1.73
N GLN A 53 2.69 -11.57 -2.73
CA GLN A 53 3.39 -11.25 -3.98
C GLN A 53 4.07 -9.87 -3.93
N LEU A 54 3.45 -8.90 -3.27
CA LEU A 54 3.96 -7.53 -3.16
C LEU A 54 4.84 -7.27 -1.95
N GLY A 55 4.72 -8.11 -0.91
CA GLY A 55 5.19 -7.75 0.43
C GLY A 55 4.29 -6.67 1.02
N PHE A 56 4.85 -5.79 1.84
CA PHE A 56 4.13 -4.58 2.26
C PHE A 56 3.88 -3.66 1.07
N TYR A 57 2.73 -2.99 1.07
CA TYR A 57 2.42 -1.98 0.06
C TYR A 57 1.55 -0.86 0.63
N MET A 58 1.54 0.27 -0.08
CA MET A 58 0.74 1.44 0.24
C MET A 58 -0.19 1.79 -0.91
N LEU A 59 -1.46 2.01 -0.58
CA LEU A 59 -2.46 2.56 -1.49
C LEU A 59 -2.83 3.97 -1.06
N GLU A 60 -2.97 4.85 -2.04
CA GLU A 60 -3.69 6.12 -1.88
C GLU A 60 -5.18 5.87 -2.12
N GLN A 61 -6.02 6.27 -1.17
CA GLN A 61 -7.46 6.27 -1.34
C GLN A 61 -7.89 7.61 -1.95
N ALA A 62 -7.73 7.74 -3.27
CA ALA A 62 -8.10 8.97 -3.97
C ALA A 62 -9.62 9.11 -4.15
N ASN A 63 -10.37 8.01 -4.30
CA ASN A 63 -11.84 7.95 -4.38
C ASN A 63 -12.38 6.50 -4.34
N LEU A 64 -13.70 6.31 -4.14
CA LEU A 64 -14.39 5.00 -4.13
C LEU A 64 -14.09 4.08 -5.34
N PHE A 65 -13.58 4.64 -6.45
CA PHE A 65 -13.34 3.92 -7.70
C PHE A 65 -11.86 3.80 -8.10
N GLN A 66 -10.95 4.52 -7.45
CA GLN A 66 -9.52 4.54 -7.79
C GLN A 66 -8.67 4.39 -6.53
N ALA A 67 -7.79 3.40 -6.54
CA ALA A 67 -6.78 3.18 -5.52
C ALA A 67 -5.44 3.08 -6.23
N ASP A 68 -4.57 4.05 -5.98
CA ASP A 68 -3.25 4.11 -6.61
C ASP A 68 -2.21 3.45 -5.72
N LEU A 69 -1.45 2.52 -6.31
CA LEU A 69 -0.34 1.86 -5.62
C LEU A 69 0.85 2.82 -5.55
N LEU A 70 1.06 3.42 -4.38
CA LEU A 70 2.13 4.39 -4.16
C LEU A 70 3.49 3.72 -3.94
N TRP A 71 3.50 2.56 -3.29
CA TRP A 71 4.73 1.85 -2.95
C TRP A 71 4.45 0.36 -2.73
N CYS A 72 5.42 -0.48 -3.05
CA CYS A 72 5.44 -1.88 -2.64
C CYS A 72 6.87 -2.33 -2.36
N GLU A 73 7.02 -3.30 -1.45
CA GLU A 73 8.32 -3.82 -1.02
C GLU A 73 9.03 -4.54 -2.17
N ASN A 74 8.29 -5.37 -2.92
CA ASN A 74 8.82 -6.11 -4.05
C ASN A 74 8.74 -5.32 -5.37
N GLN A 75 9.55 -4.27 -5.50
CA GLN A 75 9.64 -3.41 -6.69
C GLN A 75 10.13 -4.13 -7.98
N SER A 76 10.64 -5.36 -7.86
CA SER A 76 11.07 -6.18 -9.00
C SER A 76 9.92 -6.58 -9.93
N ARG A 77 8.67 -6.27 -9.56
CA ARG A 77 7.46 -6.54 -10.37
C ARG A 77 6.76 -5.21 -10.65
N LYS A 78 6.73 -4.79 -11.92
CA LYS A 78 5.83 -3.71 -12.35
C LYS A 78 4.39 -4.16 -12.10
N VAL A 79 3.77 -3.59 -11.08
CA VAL A 79 2.39 -3.86 -10.70
C VAL A 79 1.58 -2.65 -11.11
N VAL A 80 0.58 -2.90 -11.94
CA VAL A 80 -0.40 -1.88 -12.34
C VAL A 80 -1.69 -2.25 -11.63
N ALA A 81 -2.15 -1.38 -10.74
CA ALA A 81 -3.51 -1.45 -10.22
C ALA A 81 -4.46 -1.02 -11.35
N ALA A 82 -5.35 -1.92 -11.77
CA ALA A 82 -6.36 -1.68 -12.80
C ALA A 82 -7.76 -1.89 -12.23
#